data_AF-A0A661NRQ9-F1
#
_entry.id   AF-A0A661NRQ9-F1
#
_cell.length_a   1.000
_cell.length_b   1.000
_cell.length_c   1.000
_cell.angle_alpha   90.00
_cell.angle_beta   90.00
_cell.angle_gamma   90.00
#
_symmetry.space_group_name_H-M   'P 1'
#
loop_
_entity.id
_entity.type
_entity.pdbx_description
1 polymer ?
#
loop_
_entity_poly.entity_id
_entity_poly.type
_entity_poly.pdbx_seq_one_letter_code
_entity_poly.pdbx_strand_id
1 'polypeptide(L)'
;MHGWFCACAAEKHPRLNRAYGTRFRFGVTRYQGVVPRLGAEPILVNVAANLRRVRHRRGLTQEQLAEQAGVDERYLRRLEAATVNLTVVQLGRLAKVLDVPPGLLLRKAQMPKRKPGRPKKRGPRSDS
;
A
#
# COMPACT_ATOMS: atom_id res chain seq x y z
N MET A 1 -22.38 -17.16 47.90
CA MET A 1 -23.16 -16.05 48.49
C MET A 1 -22.14 -15.01 48.90
N HIS A 2 -21.96 -13.85 48.29
CA HIS A 2 -22.89 -12.80 47.85
C HIS A 2 -22.47 -12.32 46.44
N GLY A 3 -23.33 -12.08 45.45
CA GLY A 3 -24.70 -11.60 45.53
C GLY A 3 -24.73 -10.08 45.60
N TRP A 4 -24.26 -9.39 44.54
CA TRP A 4 -24.56 -7.97 44.30
C TRP A 4 -25.22 -7.83 42.93
N PHE A 5 -26.56 -7.87 42.98
CA PHE A 5 -27.42 -7.23 42.01
C PHE A 5 -27.22 -5.73 42.10
N CYS A 6 -27.06 -5.05 40.96
CA CYS A 6 -27.75 -3.78 40.76
C CYS A 6 -28.07 -3.62 39.28
N ALA A 7 -29.37 -3.63 39.00
CA ALA A 7 -29.99 -3.40 37.71
C ALA A 7 -30.28 -1.91 37.51
N CYS A 8 -30.18 -1.43 36.27
CA CYS A 8 -31.02 -0.36 35.71
C CYS A 8 -30.83 -0.38 34.18
N ALA A 9 -31.82 -0.91 33.45
CA ALA A 9 -32.78 -0.14 32.64
C ALA A 9 -32.13 0.43 31.35
N ALA A 10 -32.19 -0.30 30.24
CA ALA A 10 -33.30 -0.30 29.26
C ALA A 10 -33.47 1.05 28.56
N GLU A 11 -33.04 1.14 27.30
CA GLU A 11 -33.77 1.87 26.25
C GLU A 11 -33.27 1.51 24.84
N LYS A 12 -34.22 1.54 23.91
CA LYS A 12 -34.25 0.88 22.61
C LYS A 12 -33.20 1.44 21.63
N HIS A 13 -32.42 0.55 21.01
CA HIS A 13 -31.55 0.89 19.89
C HIS A 13 -32.36 1.13 18.60
N PRO A 14 -32.33 2.33 17.98
CA PRO A 14 -32.70 2.46 16.59
C PRO A 14 -31.53 2.00 15.71
N ARG A 15 -31.77 0.91 14.97
CA ARG A 15 -31.15 0.49 13.70
C ARG A 15 -29.63 0.66 13.58
N LEU A 16 -28.94 -0.43 13.92
CA LEU A 16 -27.57 -0.71 13.50
C LEU A 16 -27.45 -0.69 11.96
N ASN A 17 -26.82 0.34 11.42
CA ASN A 17 -25.96 0.16 10.26
C ASN A 17 -24.88 1.25 10.26
N ARG A 18 -23.68 0.85 9.80
CA ARG A 18 -22.53 1.68 9.40
C ARG A 18 -21.36 1.74 10.39
N ALA A 19 -20.20 1.40 9.81
CA ALA A 19 -18.83 1.62 10.25
C ALA A 19 -18.24 0.58 11.22
N TYR A 20 -17.55 -0.40 10.63
CA TYR A 20 -16.54 -1.23 11.27
C TYR A 20 -15.54 -0.36 12.05
N GLY A 21 -15.74 -0.29 13.35
CA GLY A 21 -14.86 0.39 14.30
C GLY A 21 -14.58 -0.52 15.49
N THR A 22 -13.87 -1.63 15.27
CA THR A 22 -13.34 -2.44 16.37
C THR A 22 -11.95 -1.93 16.77
N ARG A 23 -11.91 -1.29 17.94
CA ARG A 23 -10.71 -0.95 18.72
C ARG A 23 -9.85 -2.20 18.95
N PHE A 24 -8.71 -2.29 18.28
CA PHE A 24 -7.61 -3.13 18.73
C PHE A 24 -6.51 -2.25 19.32
N ARG A 25 -6.28 -2.36 20.64
CA ARG A 25 -5.11 -1.81 21.32
C ARG A 25 -3.93 -2.76 21.06
N PHE A 26 -3.21 -2.56 19.94
CA PHE A 26 -1.84 -3.06 19.80
C PHE A 26 -0.89 -1.87 19.80
N GLY A 27 0.20 -1.98 20.56
CA GLY A 27 1.20 -0.93 20.76
C GLY A 27 1.64 -0.31 19.43
N VAL A 28 1.40 0.98 19.28
CA VAL A 28 1.87 1.78 18.16
C VAL A 28 3.38 1.90 18.24
N THR A 29 4.09 0.95 17.63
CA THR A 29 5.48 1.16 17.22
C THR A 29 5.51 2.44 16.39
N ARG A 30 6.23 3.44 16.90
CA ARG A 30 6.44 4.75 16.28
C ARG A 30 7.00 4.54 14.86
N TYR A 31 6.16 4.65 13.83
CA TYR A 31 6.63 4.75 12.45
C TYR A 31 7.28 6.13 12.27
N GLN A 32 8.53 6.25 12.68
CA GLN A 32 9.36 7.43 12.43
C GLN A 32 9.74 7.48 10.94
N GLY A 33 9.35 8.57 10.28
CA GLY A 33 10.29 9.25 9.39
C GLY A 33 10.11 9.17 7.87
N VAL A 34 8.91 9.03 7.32
CA VAL A 34 8.52 9.55 5.98
C VAL A 34 7.01 9.37 5.82
N VAL A 35 6.26 10.47 5.83
CA VAL A 35 4.82 10.41 5.52
C VAL A 35 4.65 9.90 4.08
N PRO A 36 4.00 8.75 3.85
CA PRO A 36 3.61 8.32 2.52
C PRO A 36 2.72 9.41 1.92
N ARG A 37 2.75 9.62 0.59
CA ARG A 37 1.77 10.50 -0.06
C ARG A 37 0.38 10.09 0.43
N LEU A 38 -0.29 11.00 1.13
CA LEU A 38 -1.50 10.82 1.95
C LEU A 38 -2.30 9.55 1.57
N GLY A 39 -2.14 8.47 2.33
CA GLY A 39 -2.97 7.25 2.22
C GLY A 39 -2.28 5.94 1.82
N ALA A 40 -0.97 5.93 1.50
CA ALA A 40 -0.28 4.66 1.19
C ALA A 40 0.24 3.97 2.47
N GLU A 41 -0.23 2.75 2.75
CA GLU A 41 0.22 1.94 3.89
C GLU A 41 1.75 1.68 3.85
N PRO A 42 2.48 1.76 4.98
CA PRO A 42 3.93 1.57 5.02
C PRO A 42 4.41 0.25 4.40
N ILE A 43 3.60 -0.79 4.54
CA ILE A 43 3.88 -2.11 3.95
C ILE A 43 3.88 -2.07 2.41
N LEU A 44 2.97 -1.31 1.80
CA LEU A 44 2.91 -1.15 0.34
C LEU A 44 4.11 -0.34 -0.17
N VAL A 45 4.54 0.66 0.60
CA VAL A 45 5.76 1.44 0.29
C VAL A 45 7.00 0.54 0.30
N ASN A 46 7.12 -0.35 1.29
CA ASN A 46 8.22 -1.31 1.36
C ASN A 46 8.22 -2.26 0.15
N VAL A 47 7.06 -2.82 -0.18
CA VAL A 47 6.89 -3.70 -1.34
C VAL A 47 7.26 -2.99 -2.62
N ALA A 48 6.72 -1.79 -2.85
CA ALA A 48 7.01 -0.98 -4.03
C ALA A 48 8.51 -0.67 -4.18
N ALA A 49 9.17 -0.27 -3.08
CA ALA A 49 10.58 0.05 -3.07
C ALA A 49 11.45 -1.20 -3.36
N ASN A 50 11.16 -2.32 -2.72
CA ASN A 50 11.90 -3.57 -2.94
C ASN A 50 11.66 -4.12 -4.35
N LEU A 51 10.43 -4.10 -4.83
CA LEU A 51 10.08 -4.58 -6.17
C LEU A 51 10.84 -3.79 -7.23
N ARG A 52 10.81 -2.46 -7.13
CA ARG A 52 11.58 -1.58 -8.02
C ARG A 52 13.08 -1.86 -7.94
N ARG A 53 13.63 -2.02 -6.73
CA ARG A 53 15.06 -2.31 -6.50
C ARG A 53 15.47 -3.63 -7.15
N VAL A 54 14.72 -4.70 -6.92
CA VAL A 54 15.03 -6.04 -7.46
C VAL A 54 14.85 -6.05 -8.99
N ARG A 55 13.79 -5.42 -9.50
CA ARG A 55 13.57 -5.27 -10.94
C ARG A 55 14.76 -4.59 -11.63
N HIS A 56 15.24 -3.47 -11.08
CA HIS A 56 16.41 -2.78 -11.62
C HIS A 56 17.67 -3.64 -11.55
N ARG A 57 17.90 -4.38 -10.46
CA ARG A 57 19.05 -5.30 -10.36
C ARG A 57 19.01 -6.42 -11.41
N ARG A 58 17.83 -6.80 -11.88
CA ARG A 58 17.62 -7.80 -12.92
C ARG A 58 17.60 -7.21 -14.33
N GLY A 59 17.75 -5.90 -14.49
CA GLY A 59 17.72 -5.24 -15.80
C GLY A 59 16.36 -5.28 -16.49
N LEU A 60 15.26 -5.55 -15.76
CA LEU A 60 13.93 -5.68 -16.34
C LEU A 60 13.23 -4.32 -16.46
N THR A 61 12.55 -4.08 -17.58
CA THR A 61 11.59 -2.97 -17.71
C THR A 61 10.31 -3.27 -16.93
N GLN A 62 9.45 -2.25 -16.75
CA GLN A 62 8.13 -2.48 -16.14
C GLN A 62 7.29 -3.40 -17.02
N GLU A 63 7.26 -3.16 -18.32
CA GLU A 63 6.58 -4.00 -19.31
C GLU A 63 7.05 -5.46 -19.24
N GLN A 64 8.36 -5.72 -19.26
CA GLN A 64 8.91 -7.08 -19.17
C GLN A 64 8.52 -7.80 -17.88
N LEU A 65 8.58 -7.11 -16.73
CA LEU A 65 8.15 -7.71 -15.46
C LEU A 65 6.64 -7.99 -15.45
N ALA A 66 5.84 -7.08 -16.01
CA ALA A 66 4.39 -7.21 -16.06
C ALA A 66 3.98 -8.41 -16.93
N GLU A 67 4.57 -8.53 -18.11
CA GLU A 67 4.38 -9.64 -19.04
C GLU A 67 4.74 -10.97 -18.38
N GLN A 68 5.95 -11.10 -17.81
CA GLN A 68 6.39 -12.33 -17.15
C GLN A 68 5.55 -12.70 -15.93
N ALA A 69 5.00 -11.72 -15.22
CA ALA A 69 4.14 -11.94 -14.06
C ALA A 69 2.65 -12.13 -14.41
N GLY A 70 2.28 -11.99 -15.69
CA GLY A 70 0.90 -12.07 -16.15
C GLY A 70 0.00 -11.00 -15.54
N VAL A 71 0.51 -9.77 -15.42
CA VAL A 71 -0.24 -8.60 -14.91
C VAL A 71 -0.18 -7.45 -15.90
N ASP A 72 -1.12 -6.51 -15.77
CA ASP A 72 -1.13 -5.30 -16.59
C ASP A 72 0.04 -4.36 -16.23
N GLU A 73 0.69 -3.77 -17.22
CA GLU A 73 1.82 -2.85 -17.02
C GLU A 73 1.42 -1.61 -16.21
N ARG A 74 0.23 -1.05 -16.44
CA ARG A 74 -0.28 0.10 -15.67
C ARG A 74 -0.54 -0.29 -14.22
N TYR A 75 -1.00 -1.52 -13.96
CA TYR A 75 -1.09 -2.08 -12.61
C TYR A 75 0.29 -2.15 -11.95
N LEU A 76 1.30 -2.69 -12.64
CA LEU A 76 2.67 -2.75 -12.12
C LEU A 76 3.24 -1.36 -11.82
N ARG A 77 3.00 -0.37 -12.69
CA ARG A 77 3.42 1.02 -12.48
C ARG A 77 2.78 1.63 -11.22
N ARG A 78 1.49 1.37 -11.01
CA ARG A 78 0.75 1.81 -9.82
C ARG A 78 1.24 1.10 -8.56
N LEU A 79 1.62 -0.17 -8.68
CA LEU A 79 2.17 -0.97 -7.61
C LEU A 79 3.55 -0.43 -7.18
N GLU A 80 4.45 -0.14 -8.13
CA GLU A 80 5.74 0.50 -7.86
C GLU A 80 5.62 1.93 -7.30
N ALA A 81 4.45 2.55 -7.45
CA ALA A 81 4.13 3.85 -6.84
C ALA A 81 3.45 3.72 -5.47
N ALA A 82 3.19 2.50 -4.97
CA ALA A 82 2.44 2.21 -3.75
C ALA A 82 1.01 2.82 -3.75
N THR A 83 0.35 2.82 -4.92
CA THR A 83 -0.99 3.42 -5.12
C THR A 83 -2.11 2.39 -5.30
N VAL A 84 -1.78 1.10 -5.21
CA VAL A 84 -2.73 -0.02 -5.31
C VAL A 84 -2.35 -1.09 -4.30
N ASN A 85 -3.36 -1.85 -3.90
CA ASN A 85 -3.17 -3.04 -3.08
C ASN A 85 -2.71 -4.22 -3.94
N LEU A 86 -1.96 -5.10 -3.30
CA LEU A 86 -1.44 -6.34 -3.85
C LEU A 86 -2.04 -7.51 -3.09
N THR A 87 -2.56 -8.50 -3.82
CA THR A 87 -2.96 -9.77 -3.19
C THR A 87 -1.74 -10.64 -2.88
N VAL A 88 -1.85 -11.54 -1.91
CA VAL A 88 -0.76 -12.47 -1.57
C VAL A 88 -0.40 -13.37 -2.76
N VAL A 89 -1.37 -13.74 -3.59
CA VAL A 89 -1.13 -14.52 -4.82
C VAL A 89 -0.27 -13.75 -5.81
N GLN A 90 -0.58 -12.47 -6.07
CA GLN A 90 0.23 -11.62 -6.95
C GLN A 90 1.63 -11.38 -6.38
N LEU A 91 1.76 -11.21 -5.06
CA LEU A 91 3.07 -11.13 -4.40
C LEU A 91 3.93 -12.37 -4.70
N GLY A 92 3.35 -13.56 -4.57
CA GLY A 92 4.02 -14.82 -4.89
C GLY A 92 4.44 -14.91 -6.36
N ARG A 93 3.57 -14.51 -7.30
CA ARG A 93 3.89 -14.49 -8.73
C ARG A 93 5.05 -13.55 -9.05
N LEU A 94 5.01 -12.33 -8.55
CA LEU A 94 6.07 -11.34 -8.75
C LEU A 94 7.39 -11.81 -8.14
N ALA A 95 7.35 -12.40 -6.93
CA ALA A 95 8.53 -12.95 -6.28
C ALA A 95 9.15 -14.11 -7.07
N LYS A 96 8.32 -14.97 -7.68
CA LYS A 96 8.77 -16.07 -8.54
C LYS A 96 9.48 -15.56 -9.81
N VAL A 97 8.90 -14.58 -10.50
CA VAL A 97 9.49 -13.97 -11.70
C VAL A 97 10.79 -13.22 -11.36
N LEU A 98 10.77 -12.50 -10.25
CA LEU A 98 11.94 -11.84 -9.70
C LEU A 98 12.88 -12.80 -8.97
N ASP A 99 12.65 -14.12 -9.04
CA ASP A 99 13.38 -15.22 -8.38
C ASP A 99 14.05 -14.75 -7.07
N VAL A 100 13.17 -14.38 -6.14
CA VAL A 100 13.46 -13.99 -4.76
C VAL A 100 12.38 -14.56 -3.85
N PRO A 101 12.68 -14.78 -2.56
CA PRO A 101 11.64 -15.17 -1.61
C PRO A 101 10.63 -14.00 -1.40
N PRO A 102 9.31 -14.27 -1.30
CA PRO A 102 8.30 -13.23 -1.10
C PRO A 102 8.56 -12.32 0.12
N GLY A 103 9.13 -12.89 1.19
CA GLY A 103 9.51 -12.16 2.40
C GLY A 103 10.53 -11.04 2.15
N LEU A 104 11.35 -11.14 1.10
CA LEU A 104 12.29 -10.07 0.72
C LEU A 104 11.55 -8.81 0.28
N LEU A 105 10.42 -8.95 -0.41
CA LEU A 105 9.61 -7.82 -0.87
C LEU A 105 8.94 -7.09 0.32
N LEU A 106 8.66 -7.81 1.41
CA LEU A 106 8.02 -7.28 2.61
C LEU A 106 8.99 -6.57 3.58
N ARG A 107 10.32 -6.67 3.37
CA ARG A 107 11.30 -6.04 4.25
C ARG A 107 11.18 -4.52 4.24
N LYS A 108 11.43 -3.87 5.38
CA LYS A 108 11.48 -2.41 5.48
C LYS A 108 12.43 -1.83 4.42
N ALA A 109 11.93 -0.91 3.61
CA ALA A 109 12.67 -0.28 2.53
C ALA A 109 12.21 1.17 2.35
N GLN A 110 13.16 2.04 2.01
CA GLN A 110 12.86 3.44 1.72
C GLN A 110 12.65 3.61 0.21
N MET A 111 11.53 4.20 -0.18
CA MET A 111 11.28 4.52 -1.59
C MET A 111 12.11 5.75 -2.00
N PRO A 112 12.89 5.68 -3.09
CA PRO A 112 13.71 6.83 -3.51
C PRO A 112 12.80 8.01 -3.89
N LYS A 113 13.17 9.22 -3.44
CA LYS A 113 12.45 10.46 -3.79
C LYS A 113 12.46 10.62 -5.32
N ARG A 114 11.28 10.58 -5.94
CA ARG A 114 11.15 10.87 -7.37
C ARG A 114 11.42 12.36 -7.58
N LYS A 115 12.44 12.72 -8.37
CA LYS A 115 12.63 14.12 -8.80
C LYS A 115 11.35 14.58 -9.52
N PRO A 116 10.80 15.77 -9.22
CA PRO A 116 9.68 16.32 -9.96
C PRO A 116 10.02 16.35 -11.45
N GLY A 117 9.08 15.90 -12.31
CA GLY A 117 9.26 16.06 -13.75
C GLY A 117 9.32 17.53 -14.12
N ARG A 118 9.94 17.85 -15.26
CA ARG A 118 9.96 19.22 -15.81
C ARG A 118 8.52 19.76 -15.86
N PRO A 119 8.24 20.96 -15.33
CA PRO A 119 6.90 21.55 -15.42
C PRO A 119 6.43 21.57 -16.87
N LYS A 120 5.18 21.17 -17.13
CA LYS A 120 4.60 21.31 -18.47
C LYS A 120 4.56 22.79 -18.82
N LYS A 121 5.13 23.20 -19.96
CA LYS A 121 5.00 24.58 -20.46
C LYS A 121 3.50 24.87 -20.59
N ARG A 122 3.00 25.91 -19.90
CA ARG A 122 1.61 26.34 -20.10
C ARG A 122 1.48 26.75 -21.57
N GLY A 123 0.49 26.18 -22.27
CA GLY A 123 0.19 26.58 -23.64
C GLY A 123 -0.25 28.05 -23.69
N PRO A 124 -0.30 28.67 -24.88
CA PRO A 124 -0.81 30.03 -25.05
C PRO A 124 -2.22 30.13 -24.45
N ARG A 125 -2.50 31.21 -23.72
CA ARG A 125 -3.87 31.55 -23.32
C ARG A 125 -4.62 31.98 -24.58
N SER A 126 -5.69 31.28 -24.93
CA SER A 126 -6.61 31.74 -25.96
C SER A 126 -7.44 32.85 -25.34
N ASP A 127 -7.03 34.09 -25.56
CA ASP A 127 -7.83 35.26 -25.23
C ASP A 127 -8.85 35.43 -26.37
N SER A 128 -10.14 35.35 -26.03
CA SER A 128 -11.29 35.61 -26.92
C SER A 128 -12.14 36.70 -26.29
#